data_AF-A0AAI9R8H6-F1
#
_entry.id   AF-A0AAI9R8H6-F1
#
_cell.length_a   1.000
_cell.length_b   1.000
_cell.length_c   1.000
_cell.angle_alpha   90.00
_cell.angle_beta   90.00
_cell.angle_gamma   90.00
#
_symmetry.space_group_name_H-M   'P 1'
#
loop_
_entity.id
_entity.type
_entity.pdbx_description
1 polymer ?
#
loop_
_entity_poly.entity_id
_entity_poly.type
_entity_poly.pdbx_seq_one_letter_code
_entity_poly.pdbx_strand_id
1 'polypeptide(L)'
;MGRITLMQEPLGLLVAMIADSVGIADVSLKLLICALGAVALGIGFHLKDRWYAPHSSALGWISVGLFLYLQSSHYVEISDPVLVLMTASALPAGIALGVWEVRNWEDAPEALVWFRGCVVWAVIPYYIVYSVPWLNMALVHATAWNTEFMLEFTGLGSYQMGPMMVDLLEGGEIPVSEWEGNRWVMAEPLGENGFFVPLEHSDGTLVSVSFILACSGLQSMIVFVGAIVALGSVEWSRRIRALFIAIPTIHVLNVFRNAGIVWLTDNYAEWSFLGMGMFEFSHSYAAKFGSLFAMFLMALALFDLLPELHSNIMRIIRPVMKAVGIVNAEPSST
;
A
#
# COMPACT_ATOMS: atom_id res chain seq x y z
N MET A 1 22.69 -20.02 23.31
CA MET A 1 21.26 -19.71 23.18
C MET A 1 20.94 -19.65 21.70
N GLY A 2 19.96 -20.43 21.26
CA GLY A 2 19.79 -20.85 19.86
C GLY A 2 19.58 -19.68 18.90
N ARG A 3 20.35 -19.69 17.80
CA ARG A 3 19.98 -18.97 16.57
C ARG A 3 18.60 -19.50 16.16
N ILE A 4 17.58 -18.66 16.27
CA ILE A 4 16.32 -18.88 15.58
C ILE A 4 16.70 -18.92 14.10
N THR A 5 16.62 -20.10 13.49
CA THR A 5 16.74 -20.27 12.05
C THR A 5 15.60 -19.48 11.42
N LEU A 6 15.91 -18.30 10.90
CA LEU A 6 15.04 -17.56 9.99
C LEU A 6 14.53 -18.56 8.96
N MET A 7 13.21 -18.68 8.82
CA MET A 7 12.64 -19.36 7.65
C MET A 7 12.97 -18.49 6.44
N GLN A 8 14.16 -18.67 5.90
CA GLN A 8 14.57 -18.01 4.67
C GLN A 8 13.93 -18.79 3.53
N GLU A 9 12.85 -18.23 3.01
CA GLU A 9 12.18 -18.80 1.86
C GLU A 9 13.12 -18.77 0.64
N PRO A 10 13.10 -19.81 -0.21
CA PRO A 10 14.16 -20.07 -1.18
C PRO A 10 14.28 -19.00 -2.28
N LEU A 11 13.20 -18.29 -2.62
CA LEU A 11 13.24 -17.22 -3.60
C LEU A 11 13.85 -15.96 -3.00
N GLY A 12 13.54 -15.63 -1.76
CA GLY A 12 14.13 -14.53 -1.01
C GLY A 12 15.64 -14.69 -0.84
N LEU A 13 16.11 -15.92 -0.59
CA LEU A 13 17.53 -16.24 -0.60
C LEU A 13 18.18 -15.97 -1.95
N LEU A 14 17.54 -16.42 -3.03
CA LEU A 14 18.05 -16.23 -4.37
C LEU A 14 18.11 -14.75 -4.75
N VAL A 15 17.09 -13.97 -4.38
CA VAL A 15 17.06 -12.51 -4.58
C VAL A 15 18.17 -11.84 -3.77
N ALA A 16 18.35 -12.21 -2.49
CA ALA A 16 19.44 -11.69 -1.67
C ALA A 16 20.82 -12.01 -2.27
N MET A 17 21.04 -13.25 -2.75
CA MET A 17 22.29 -13.62 -3.43
C MET A 17 22.53 -12.80 -4.70
N ILE A 18 21.48 -12.51 -5.47
CA ILE A 18 21.58 -11.64 -6.66
C ILE A 18 21.91 -10.21 -6.24
N ALA A 19 21.25 -9.69 -5.21
CA ALA A 19 21.49 -8.35 -4.67
C ALA A 19 22.96 -8.18 -4.24
N ASP A 20 23.48 -9.15 -3.48
CA ASP A 20 24.88 -9.20 -3.05
C ASP A 20 25.84 -9.26 -4.25
N SER A 21 25.52 -10.04 -5.29
CA SER A 21 26.36 -10.16 -6.49
C SER A 21 26.45 -8.87 -7.31
N VAL A 22 25.41 -8.03 -7.24
CA VAL A 22 25.32 -6.74 -7.94
C VAL A 22 25.78 -5.58 -7.04
N GLY A 23 25.95 -5.83 -5.74
CA GLY A 23 26.36 -4.82 -4.75
C GLY A 23 25.25 -3.83 -4.40
N ILE A 24 23.98 -4.27 -4.41
CA ILE A 24 22.82 -3.47 -4.02
C ILE A 24 22.13 -4.07 -2.81
N ALA A 25 21.44 -3.25 -2.02
CA ALA A 25 20.65 -3.73 -0.89
C ALA A 25 19.48 -4.62 -1.37
N ASP A 26 19.14 -5.66 -0.60
CA ASP A 26 18.03 -6.59 -0.87
C ASP A 26 16.70 -5.85 -1.09
N VAL A 27 16.40 -4.85 -0.24
CA VAL A 27 15.21 -4.00 -0.36
C VAL A 27 15.18 -3.25 -1.69
N SER A 28 16.33 -2.74 -2.15
CA SER A 28 16.42 -2.02 -3.43
C SER A 28 16.16 -2.93 -4.63
N LEU A 29 16.63 -4.18 -4.59
CA LEU A 29 16.34 -5.16 -5.64
C LEU A 29 14.85 -5.53 -5.67
N LYS A 30 14.23 -5.75 -4.52
CA LYS A 30 12.79 -6.01 -4.41
C LYS A 30 11.96 -4.84 -4.98
N LEU A 31 12.31 -3.61 -4.63
CA LEU A 31 11.67 -2.41 -5.18
C LEU A 31 11.85 -2.28 -6.70
N LEU A 32 13.04 -2.62 -7.22
CA LEU A 32 13.31 -2.63 -8.65
C LEU A 32 12.43 -3.67 -9.39
N ILE A 33 12.26 -4.87 -8.82
CA ILE A 33 11.36 -5.90 -9.38
C ILE A 33 9.93 -5.35 -9.46
N CYS A 34 9.46 -4.67 -8.40
CA CYS A 34 8.14 -4.03 -8.39
C CYS A 34 8.01 -2.94 -9.46
N ALA A 35 9.00 -2.04 -9.54
CA ALA A 35 9.01 -0.94 -10.50
C ALA A 35 9.01 -1.43 -11.96
N LEU A 36 9.86 -2.42 -12.28
CA LEU A 36 9.87 -3.05 -13.60
C LEU A 36 8.55 -3.75 -13.91
N GLY A 37 7.96 -4.42 -12.92
CA GLY A 37 6.64 -5.04 -13.05
C GLY A 37 5.54 -4.03 -13.36
N ALA A 38 5.50 -2.91 -12.63
CA ALA A 38 4.54 -1.83 -12.85
C ALA A 38 4.72 -1.16 -14.22
N VAL A 39 5.95 -0.91 -14.66
CA VAL A 39 6.23 -0.38 -16.01
C VAL A 39 5.78 -1.37 -17.08
N ALA A 40 6.04 -2.67 -16.91
CA ALA A 40 5.64 -3.69 -17.86
C ALA A 40 4.10 -3.82 -17.96
N LEU A 41 3.38 -3.72 -16.84
CA LEU A 41 1.91 -3.61 -16.84
C LEU A 41 1.44 -2.32 -17.50
N GLY A 42 2.12 -1.20 -17.26
CA GLY A 42 1.81 0.11 -17.85
C GLY A 42 1.96 0.12 -19.37
N ILE A 43 3.03 -0.48 -19.89
CA ILE A 43 3.23 -0.73 -21.33
C ILE A 43 2.06 -1.54 -21.88
N GLY A 44 1.70 -2.64 -21.22
CA GLY A 44 0.57 -3.48 -21.61
C GLY A 44 -0.78 -2.75 -21.61
N PHE A 45 -0.98 -1.85 -20.66
CA PHE A 45 -2.21 -1.07 -20.53
C PHE A 45 -2.33 0.04 -21.57
N HIS A 46 -1.26 0.80 -21.81
CA HIS A 46 -1.28 1.97 -22.70
C HIS A 46 -0.99 1.63 -24.17
N LEU A 47 -0.21 0.59 -24.45
CA LEU A 47 0.22 0.22 -25.80
C LEU A 47 -0.47 -1.06 -26.29
N LYS A 48 -1.77 -1.19 -26.03
CA LYS A 48 -2.55 -2.41 -26.28
C LYS A 48 -2.50 -2.94 -27.72
N ASP A 49 -2.32 -2.06 -28.70
CA ASP A 49 -2.31 -2.39 -30.13
C ASP A 49 -0.94 -2.97 -30.60
N ARG A 50 0.04 -3.09 -29.69
CA ARG A 50 1.38 -3.59 -30.01
C ARG A 50 1.49 -5.09 -29.73
N TRP A 51 2.21 -5.80 -30.59
CA TRP A 51 2.41 -7.26 -30.50
C TRP A 51 3.05 -7.72 -29.18
N TYR A 52 3.85 -6.88 -28.52
CA TYR A 52 4.53 -7.20 -27.26
C TYR A 52 3.70 -6.89 -26.01
N ALA A 53 2.56 -6.21 -26.14
CA ALA A 53 1.72 -5.82 -25.00
C ALA A 53 1.19 -7.00 -24.15
N PRO A 54 0.77 -8.15 -24.72
CA PRO A 54 0.42 -9.32 -23.92
C PRO A 54 1.58 -9.87 -23.10
N HIS A 55 2.75 -10.02 -23.72
CA HIS A 55 3.95 -10.54 -23.03
C HIS A 55 4.48 -9.58 -21.97
N SER A 56 4.42 -8.27 -22.24
CA SER A 56 4.76 -7.23 -21.26
C SER A 56 3.82 -7.28 -20.06
N SER A 57 2.51 -7.42 -20.28
CA SER A 57 1.53 -7.55 -19.19
C SER A 57 1.76 -8.80 -18.35
N ALA A 58 2.06 -9.94 -18.99
CA ALA A 58 2.35 -11.18 -18.27
C ALA A 58 3.61 -11.09 -17.41
N LEU A 59 4.69 -10.51 -17.95
CA LEU A 59 5.90 -10.23 -17.18
C LEU A 59 5.59 -9.31 -16.00
N GLY A 60 4.78 -8.28 -16.23
CA GLY A 60 4.31 -7.35 -15.21
C GLY A 60 3.58 -8.04 -14.04
N TRP A 61 2.62 -8.92 -14.34
CA TRP A 61 1.87 -9.67 -13.33
C TRP A 61 2.77 -10.60 -12.51
N ILE A 62 3.72 -11.27 -13.16
CA ILE A 62 4.66 -12.17 -12.50
C ILE A 62 5.62 -11.37 -11.60
N SER A 63 6.16 -10.25 -12.09
CA SER A 63 7.08 -9.40 -11.31
C SER A 63 6.40 -8.77 -10.09
N VAL A 64 5.19 -8.22 -10.25
CA VAL A 64 4.42 -7.68 -9.11
C VAL A 64 4.02 -8.80 -8.14
N GLY A 65 3.61 -9.97 -8.64
CA GLY A 65 3.31 -11.14 -7.81
C GLY A 65 4.52 -11.65 -7.03
N LEU A 66 5.70 -11.66 -7.66
CA LEU A 66 6.97 -12.01 -7.01
C LEU A 66 7.31 -11.00 -5.92
N PHE A 67 7.24 -9.70 -6.21
CA PHE A 67 7.50 -8.66 -5.21
C PHE A 67 6.62 -8.83 -3.96
N LEU A 68 5.32 -9.05 -4.14
CA LEU A 68 4.39 -9.26 -3.02
C LEU A 68 4.68 -10.56 -2.26
N TYR A 69 5.02 -11.63 -2.98
CA TYR A 69 5.42 -12.91 -2.37
C TYR A 69 6.68 -12.77 -1.51
N LEU A 70 7.68 -11.99 -1.94
CA LEU A 70 8.91 -11.74 -1.20
C LEU A 70 8.67 -10.99 0.12
N GLN A 71 7.50 -10.37 0.31
CA GLN A 71 7.11 -9.75 1.58
C GLN A 71 6.53 -10.75 2.59
N SER A 72 6.24 -11.99 2.19
CA SER A 72 5.59 -12.99 3.05
C SER A 72 6.42 -13.32 4.30
N SER A 73 7.76 -13.33 4.22
CA SER A 73 8.63 -13.60 5.37
C SER A 73 8.44 -12.59 6.49
N HIS A 74 8.34 -11.30 6.15
CA HIS A 74 8.08 -10.22 7.11
C HIS A 74 6.73 -10.42 7.82
N TYR A 75 5.68 -10.82 7.09
CA TYR A 75 4.36 -11.07 7.68
C TYR A 75 4.31 -12.34 8.54
N VAL A 76 5.18 -13.32 8.29
CA VAL A 76 5.38 -14.47 9.18
C VAL A 76 6.00 -14.01 10.50
N GLU A 77 6.99 -13.11 10.46
CA GLU A 77 7.66 -12.59 11.66
C GLU A 77 6.70 -11.85 12.59
N ILE A 78 5.81 -11.01 12.03
CA ILE A 78 4.80 -10.30 12.81
C ILE A 78 3.52 -11.12 13.08
N SER A 79 3.52 -12.42 12.75
CA SER A 79 2.43 -13.36 13.02
C SER A 79 1.05 -12.92 12.47
N ASP A 80 1.01 -12.33 11.26
CA ASP A 80 -0.24 -11.96 10.59
C ASP A 80 -0.66 -13.05 9.57
N PRO A 81 -1.53 -14.01 9.94
CA PRO A 81 -1.85 -15.16 9.09
C PRO A 81 -2.59 -14.76 7.80
N VAL A 82 -3.33 -13.65 7.83
CA VAL A 82 -4.10 -13.20 6.67
C VAL A 82 -3.14 -12.64 5.62
N LEU A 83 -2.22 -11.78 6.02
CA LEU A 83 -1.25 -11.18 5.11
C LEU A 83 -0.23 -12.21 4.61
N VAL A 84 0.16 -13.20 5.43
CA VAL A 84 0.96 -14.34 4.97
C VAL A 84 0.27 -15.08 3.82
N LEU A 85 -1.01 -15.43 3.98
CA LEU A 85 -1.75 -16.15 2.94
C LEU A 85 -1.92 -15.30 1.67
N MET A 86 -2.27 -14.02 1.82
CA MET A 86 -2.44 -13.11 0.69
C MET A 86 -1.12 -12.92 -0.09
N THR A 87 -0.01 -12.64 0.60
CA THR A 87 1.29 -12.45 -0.03
C THR A 87 1.84 -13.74 -0.64
N ALA A 88 1.75 -14.88 0.05
CA ALA A 88 2.16 -16.17 -0.49
C ALA A 88 1.38 -16.57 -1.75
N SER A 89 0.08 -16.22 -1.82
CA SER A 89 -0.76 -16.48 -3.00
C SER A 89 -0.49 -15.54 -4.18
N ALA A 90 0.21 -14.41 -3.95
CA ALA A 90 0.38 -13.36 -4.96
C ALA A 90 1.20 -13.81 -6.17
N LEU A 91 2.26 -14.60 -5.98
CA LEU A 91 3.08 -15.12 -7.09
C LEU A 91 2.32 -16.14 -7.95
N PRO A 92 1.69 -17.19 -7.38
CA PRO A 92 0.82 -18.09 -8.15
C PRO A 92 -0.32 -17.34 -8.87
N ALA A 93 -0.95 -16.36 -8.22
CA ALA A 93 -1.99 -15.55 -8.82
C ALA A 93 -1.45 -14.68 -9.98
N GLY A 94 -0.28 -14.06 -9.81
CA GLY A 94 0.39 -13.29 -10.86
C GLY A 94 0.74 -14.13 -12.08
N ILE A 95 1.22 -15.37 -11.87
CA ILE A 95 1.46 -16.32 -12.98
C ILE A 95 0.15 -16.68 -13.67
N ALA A 96 -0.91 -17.00 -12.93
CA ALA A 96 -2.21 -17.33 -13.49
C ALA A 96 -2.79 -16.17 -14.31
N LEU A 97 -2.71 -14.94 -13.80
CA LEU A 97 -3.11 -13.72 -14.50
C LEU A 97 -2.30 -13.50 -15.77
N GLY A 98 -0.98 -13.65 -15.72
CA GLY A 98 -0.12 -13.51 -16.90
C GLY A 98 -0.43 -14.54 -17.99
N VAL A 99 -0.70 -15.80 -17.62
CA VAL A 99 -1.13 -16.83 -18.58
C VAL A 99 -2.50 -16.51 -19.15
N TRP A 100 -3.44 -16.04 -18.32
CA TRP A 100 -4.78 -15.66 -18.75
C TRP A 100 -4.73 -14.49 -19.75
N GLU A 101 -3.91 -13.49 -19.47
CA GLU A 101 -3.72 -12.30 -20.30
C GLU A 101 -3.18 -12.64 -21.69
N VAL A 102 -2.16 -13.51 -21.77
CA VAL A 102 -1.57 -13.91 -23.07
C VAL A 102 -2.52 -14.76 -23.89
N ARG A 103 -3.27 -15.67 -23.24
CA ARG A 103 -4.20 -16.57 -23.95
C ARG A 103 -5.44 -15.85 -24.46
N ASN A 104 -5.89 -14.83 -23.76
CA ASN A 104 -7.15 -14.16 -24.04
C ASN A 104 -6.95 -12.72 -24.51
N TRP A 105 -5.77 -12.34 -25.05
CA TRP A 105 -5.45 -10.94 -25.33
C TRP A 105 -6.47 -10.22 -26.23
N GLU A 106 -6.84 -10.86 -27.35
CA GLU A 106 -7.77 -10.29 -28.34
C GLU A 106 -9.20 -10.19 -27.77
N ASP A 107 -9.60 -11.17 -26.96
CA ASP A 107 -10.92 -11.26 -26.33
C ASP A 107 -10.85 -10.98 -24.82
N ALA A 108 -9.95 -10.08 -24.41
CA ALA A 108 -9.66 -9.84 -23.00
C ALA A 108 -10.91 -9.26 -22.32
N PRO A 109 -11.39 -9.87 -21.22
CA PRO A 109 -12.53 -9.31 -20.50
C PRO A 109 -12.22 -7.87 -20.06
N GLU A 110 -13.21 -6.98 -20.17
CA GLU A 110 -13.08 -5.58 -19.73
C GLU A 110 -12.55 -5.49 -18.29
N ALA A 111 -12.95 -6.43 -17.44
CA ALA A 111 -12.51 -6.51 -16.06
C ALA A 111 -11.00 -6.81 -15.91
N LEU A 112 -10.40 -7.62 -16.80
CA LEU A 112 -8.96 -7.90 -16.78
C LEU A 112 -8.16 -6.66 -17.18
N VAL A 113 -8.61 -5.96 -18.23
CA VAL A 113 -8.02 -4.69 -18.67
C VAL A 113 -8.14 -3.62 -17.59
N TRP A 114 -9.31 -3.53 -16.94
CA TRP A 114 -9.54 -2.66 -15.80
C TRP A 114 -8.60 -3.01 -14.64
N PHE A 115 -8.47 -4.28 -14.27
CA PHE A 115 -7.62 -4.71 -13.16
C PHE A 115 -6.14 -4.39 -13.39
N ARG A 116 -5.64 -4.61 -14.61
CA ARG A 116 -4.30 -4.15 -15.00
C ARG A 116 -4.16 -2.64 -14.81
N GLY A 117 -5.11 -1.86 -15.32
CA GLY A 117 -5.13 -0.41 -15.13
C GLY A 117 -5.13 0.00 -13.66
N CYS A 118 -5.88 -0.72 -12.81
CA CYS A 118 -5.94 -0.46 -11.37
C CYS A 118 -4.56 -0.58 -10.74
N VAL A 119 -3.83 -1.66 -11.05
CA VAL A 119 -2.49 -1.89 -10.51
C VAL A 119 -1.50 -0.86 -11.03
N VAL A 120 -1.55 -0.50 -12.31
CA VAL A 120 -0.68 0.53 -12.90
C VAL A 120 -0.89 1.88 -12.21
N TRP A 121 -2.13 2.34 -12.13
CA TRP A 121 -2.48 3.62 -11.53
C TRP A 121 -2.41 3.62 -10.00
N ALA A 122 -2.30 2.45 -9.36
CA ALA A 122 -2.01 2.35 -7.94
C ALA A 122 -0.49 2.36 -7.68
N VAL A 123 0.24 1.43 -8.28
CA VAL A 123 1.66 1.20 -7.95
C VAL A 123 2.55 2.35 -8.42
N ILE A 124 2.36 2.87 -9.63
CA ILE A 124 3.25 3.91 -10.18
C ILE A 124 3.21 5.20 -9.36
N PRO A 125 2.04 5.80 -9.06
CA PRO A 125 2.00 7.02 -8.27
C PRO A 125 2.56 6.83 -6.86
N TYR A 126 2.33 5.66 -6.25
CA TYR A 126 2.90 5.35 -4.94
C TYR A 126 4.42 5.31 -5.01
N TYR A 127 4.97 4.63 -6.02
CA TYR A 127 6.41 4.51 -6.21
C TYR A 127 7.06 5.86 -6.46
N ILE A 128 6.42 6.76 -7.23
CA ILE A 128 6.92 8.13 -7.44
C ILE A 128 7.02 8.88 -6.11
N VAL A 129 5.96 8.83 -5.30
CA VAL A 129 5.96 9.49 -3.99
C VAL A 129 7.01 8.87 -3.06
N TYR A 130 7.11 7.55 -3.04
CA TYR A 130 8.08 6.83 -2.22
C TYR A 130 9.51 7.17 -2.62
N SER A 131 9.84 7.13 -3.91
CA SER A 131 11.20 7.29 -4.45
C SER A 131 11.69 8.73 -4.58
N VAL A 132 10.81 9.73 -4.48
CA VAL A 132 11.16 11.16 -4.49
C VAL A 132 11.10 11.68 -3.05
N PRO A 133 12.24 11.82 -2.34
CA PRO A 133 12.29 12.23 -0.94
C PRO A 133 11.50 13.50 -0.64
N TRP A 134 11.53 14.50 -1.54
CA TRP A 134 10.77 15.74 -1.35
C TRP A 134 9.26 15.50 -1.27
N LEU A 135 8.70 14.61 -2.10
CA LEU A 135 7.27 14.25 -2.06
C LEU A 135 6.96 13.43 -0.81
N ASN A 136 7.82 12.47 -0.48
CA ASN A 136 7.68 11.62 0.69
C ASN A 136 7.63 12.48 1.97
N MET A 137 8.67 13.29 2.21
CA MET A 137 8.76 14.21 3.34
C MET A 137 7.60 15.19 3.38
N ALA A 138 7.17 15.74 2.24
CA ALA A 138 6.03 16.67 2.21
C ALA A 138 4.74 16.00 2.68
N LEU A 139 4.46 14.76 2.28
CA LEU A 139 3.27 14.04 2.73
C LEU A 139 3.37 13.61 4.19
N VAL A 140 4.54 13.16 4.64
CA VAL A 140 4.77 12.84 6.06
C VAL A 140 4.53 14.07 6.92
N HIS A 141 5.13 15.21 6.56
CA HIS A 141 4.96 16.47 7.26
C HIS A 141 3.49 16.94 7.24
N ALA A 142 2.83 16.89 6.07
CA ALA A 142 1.41 17.23 5.97
C ALA A 142 0.54 16.32 6.85
N THR A 143 0.91 15.05 6.99
CA THR A 143 0.20 14.10 7.86
C THR A 143 0.34 14.46 9.33
N ALA A 144 1.57 14.76 9.77
CA ALA A 144 1.84 15.22 11.13
C ALA A 144 1.07 16.51 11.43
N TRP A 145 1.18 17.51 10.55
CA TRP A 145 0.53 18.81 10.70
C TRP A 145 -1.00 18.72 10.77
N ASN A 146 -1.63 17.94 9.88
CA ASN A 146 -3.09 17.75 9.93
C ASN A 146 -3.53 17.03 11.22
N THR A 147 -2.70 16.14 11.75
CA THR A 147 -2.99 15.42 12.99
C THR A 147 -2.86 16.34 14.21
N GLU A 148 -1.78 17.12 14.27
CA GLU A 148 -1.58 18.16 15.30
C GLU A 148 -2.73 19.16 15.30
N PHE A 149 -3.09 19.71 14.14
CA PHE A 149 -4.23 20.61 14.00
C PHE A 149 -5.54 20.00 14.53
N MET A 150 -5.77 18.71 14.27
CA MET A 150 -6.96 18.03 14.76
C MET A 150 -6.94 17.83 16.29
N LEU A 151 -5.78 17.54 16.87
CA LEU A 151 -5.60 17.44 18.32
C LEU A 151 -5.82 18.80 19.00
N GLU A 152 -5.28 19.88 18.43
CA GLU A 152 -5.54 21.24 18.90
C GLU A 152 -7.04 21.59 18.80
N PHE A 153 -7.67 21.32 17.65
CA PHE A 153 -9.09 21.61 17.41
C PHE A 153 -10.01 20.89 18.42
N THR A 154 -9.63 19.69 18.85
CA THR A 154 -10.40 18.91 19.85
C THR A 154 -10.12 19.32 21.30
N GLY A 155 -9.23 20.30 21.53
CA GLY A 155 -8.88 20.79 22.86
C GLY A 155 -7.77 19.99 23.55
N LEU A 156 -7.05 19.15 22.80
CA LEU A 156 -5.92 18.34 23.26
C LEU A 156 -4.56 19.01 22.95
N GLY A 157 -4.53 20.34 22.76
CA GLY A 157 -3.45 21.14 22.17
C GLY A 157 -2.14 21.28 22.98
N SER A 158 -1.59 20.16 23.45
CA SER A 158 -0.30 20.08 24.14
C SER A 158 0.75 19.33 23.31
N TYR A 159 0.56 19.23 21.99
CA TYR A 159 1.45 18.49 21.09
C TYR A 159 2.03 19.41 20.03
N GLN A 160 3.26 19.15 19.61
CA GLN A 160 3.96 19.83 18.53
C GLN A 160 4.70 18.79 17.68
N MET A 161 4.81 19.03 16.38
CA MET A 161 5.66 18.22 15.52
C MET A 161 7.15 18.55 15.73
N GLY A 162 7.95 17.50 15.97
CA GLY A 162 9.40 17.60 16.05
C GLY A 162 10.05 17.78 14.67
N PRO A 163 11.40 17.85 14.61
CA PRO A 163 12.11 18.00 13.35
C PRO A 163 11.90 16.78 12.43
N MET A 164 11.93 16.99 11.12
CA MET A 164 11.92 15.89 10.15
C MET A 164 13.19 15.06 10.29
N MET A 165 13.01 13.75 10.44
CA MET A 165 14.07 12.75 10.60
C MET A 165 14.11 11.79 9.40
N VAL A 166 15.26 11.18 9.17
CA VAL A 166 15.45 10.09 8.23
C VAL A 166 16.12 8.92 8.94
N ASP A 167 15.52 7.74 8.80
CA ASP A 167 16.03 6.46 9.25
C ASP A 167 16.77 5.77 8.09
N LEU A 168 18.09 5.70 8.18
CA LEU A 168 18.97 5.09 7.19
C LEU A 168 19.34 3.67 7.63
N LEU A 169 19.29 2.71 6.71
CA LEU A 169 19.54 1.29 7.02
C LEU A 169 20.90 1.03 7.71
N GLU A 170 21.95 1.76 7.30
CA GLU A 170 23.30 1.65 7.86
C GLU A 170 23.73 2.86 8.72
N GLY A 171 22.91 3.93 8.74
CA GLY A 171 23.23 5.21 9.37
C GLY A 171 22.41 5.54 10.62
N GLY A 172 21.35 4.78 10.90
CA GLY A 172 20.41 5.05 11.97
C GLY A 172 19.55 6.29 11.71
N GLU A 173 18.92 6.78 12.78
CA GLU A 173 18.03 7.94 12.73
C GLU A 173 18.83 9.25 12.85
N ILE A 174 18.77 10.09 11.82
CA ILE A 174 19.40 11.41 11.80
C ILE A 174 18.42 12.50 11.38
N PRO A 175 18.60 13.76 11.82
CA PRO A 175 17.82 14.88 11.33
C PRO A 175 18.04 15.09 9.82
N VAL A 176 16.97 15.39 9.07
CA VAL A 176 17.07 15.68 7.62
C VAL A 176 17.94 16.91 7.32
N SER A 177 18.14 17.80 8.30
CA SER A 177 19.10 18.92 8.18
C SER A 177 20.55 18.47 8.06
N GLU A 178 20.88 17.30 8.60
CA GLU A 178 22.24 16.71 8.60
C GLU A 178 22.39 15.65 7.51
N TRP A 179 21.31 15.31 6.81
CA TRP A 179 21.32 14.35 5.73
C TRP A 179 21.76 14.99 4.40
N GLU A 180 22.90 14.52 3.89
CA GLU A 180 23.53 14.95 2.63
C GLU A 180 22.98 14.22 1.39
N GLY A 181 21.96 13.38 1.54
CA GLY A 181 21.42 12.58 0.44
C GLY A 181 20.63 13.40 -0.59
N ASN A 182 20.45 12.81 -1.78
CA ASN A 182 19.74 13.48 -2.88
C ASN A 182 18.23 13.57 -2.59
N ARG A 183 17.67 14.77 -2.69
CA ARG A 183 16.26 15.06 -2.41
C ARG A 183 15.28 14.68 -3.53
N TRP A 184 15.79 14.38 -4.72
CA TRP A 184 14.98 14.05 -5.90
C TRP A 184 14.97 12.57 -6.23
N VAL A 185 16.04 11.85 -5.89
CA VAL A 185 16.18 10.42 -6.17
C VAL A 185 16.71 9.74 -4.92
N MET A 186 15.91 8.81 -4.38
CA MET A 186 16.31 7.95 -3.28
C MET A 186 17.39 6.96 -3.75
N ALA A 187 18.65 7.31 -3.48
CA ALA A 187 19.81 6.49 -3.80
C ALA A 187 20.23 5.56 -2.64
N GLU A 188 19.84 5.91 -1.41
CA GLU A 188 20.20 5.20 -0.19
C GLU A 188 19.03 4.34 0.31
N PRO A 189 19.29 3.11 0.79
CA PRO A 189 18.27 2.28 1.39
C PRO A 189 17.83 2.87 2.73
N LEU A 190 16.51 3.05 2.88
CA LEU A 190 15.90 3.49 4.12
C LEU A 190 15.72 2.32 5.11
N GLY A 191 15.76 2.65 6.40
CA GLY A 191 15.32 1.78 7.49
C GLY A 191 13.80 1.62 7.52
N GLU A 192 13.28 1.02 8.59
CA GLU A 192 11.85 0.68 8.71
C GLU A 192 10.95 1.93 8.73
N ASN A 193 11.40 3.01 9.36
CA ASN A 193 10.63 4.24 9.49
C ASN A 193 10.75 5.14 8.25
N GLY A 194 11.86 5.05 7.52
CA GLY A 194 12.18 5.91 6.40
C GLY A 194 12.20 7.39 6.80
N PHE A 195 11.45 8.24 6.09
CA PHE A 195 11.24 9.63 6.54
C PHE A 195 10.13 9.69 7.56
N PHE A 196 10.41 10.32 8.70
CA PHE A 196 9.44 10.40 9.78
C PHE A 196 9.50 11.73 10.54
N VAL A 197 8.39 12.06 11.19
CA VAL A 197 8.28 13.23 12.07
C VAL A 197 7.84 12.74 13.46
N PRO A 198 8.68 12.85 14.49
CA PRO A 198 8.29 12.51 15.85
C PRO A 198 7.30 13.56 16.38
N LEU A 199 6.36 13.13 17.23
CA LEU A 199 5.50 14.03 17.97
C LEU A 199 6.11 14.30 19.35
N GLU A 200 6.11 15.56 19.74
CA GLU A 200 6.57 16.02 21.05
C GLU A 200 5.41 16.69 21.79
N HIS A 201 5.47 16.70 23.10
CA HIS A 201 4.66 17.60 23.90
C HIS A 201 5.19 19.03 23.80
N SER A 202 4.35 20.01 24.14
CA SER A 202 4.73 21.42 24.22
C SER A 202 5.84 21.73 25.24
N ASP A 203 6.16 20.79 26.13
CA ASP A 203 7.27 20.87 27.08
C ASP A 203 8.58 20.23 26.56
N GLY A 204 8.57 19.71 25.33
CA GLY A 204 9.71 19.05 24.68
C GLY A 204 9.88 17.58 25.06
N THR A 205 8.96 16.98 25.81
CA THR A 205 8.99 15.53 26.07
C THR A 205 8.50 14.76 24.83
N LEU A 206 9.20 13.68 24.50
CA LEU A 206 8.86 12.87 23.32
C LEU A 206 7.61 12.04 23.59
N VAL A 207 6.62 12.15 22.69
CA VAL A 207 5.52 11.19 22.59
C VAL A 207 6.03 9.98 21.81
N SER A 208 5.67 8.78 22.24
CA SER A 208 6.05 7.52 21.58
C SER A 208 5.36 7.27 20.23
N VAL A 209 5.01 8.34 19.50
CA VAL A 209 4.32 8.28 18.21
C VAL A 209 5.09 9.11 17.18
N SER A 210 5.50 8.45 16.10
CA SER A 210 6.11 9.08 14.93
C SER A 210 5.23 8.92 13.70
N PHE A 211 5.13 9.97 12.90
CA PHE A 211 4.42 9.95 11.62
C PHE A 211 5.36 9.49 10.52
N ILE A 212 4.97 8.43 9.82
CA ILE A 212 5.66 7.89 8.63
C ILE A 212 4.75 7.97 7.40
N LEU A 213 5.28 7.66 6.22
CA LEU A 213 4.49 7.70 4.98
C LEU A 213 3.23 6.83 5.05
N ALA A 214 3.29 5.68 5.74
CA ALA A 214 2.14 4.79 5.92
C ALA A 214 0.97 5.45 6.67
N CYS A 215 1.25 6.45 7.53
CA CYS A 215 0.23 7.18 8.28
C CYS A 215 -0.51 8.23 7.44
N SER A 216 -0.09 8.50 6.20
CA SER A 216 -0.70 9.52 5.34
C SER A 216 -2.05 9.10 4.73
N GLY A 217 -2.39 7.81 4.79
CA GLY A 217 -3.54 7.25 4.09
C GLY A 217 -3.35 7.15 2.57
N LEU A 218 -2.18 7.51 2.04
CA LEU A 218 -1.86 7.52 0.62
C LEU A 218 -2.14 6.18 -0.05
N GLN A 219 -1.81 5.06 0.60
CA GLN A 219 -2.06 3.72 0.07
C GLN A 219 -3.54 3.50 -0.25
N SER A 220 -4.45 3.91 0.66
CA SER A 220 -5.89 3.79 0.43
C SER A 220 -6.35 4.71 -0.70
N MET A 221 -5.92 5.98 -0.70
CA MET A 221 -6.30 6.94 -1.75
C MET A 221 -5.90 6.46 -3.14
N ILE A 222 -4.67 5.97 -3.28
CA ILE A 222 -4.10 5.52 -4.54
C ILE A 222 -4.79 4.26 -5.07
N VAL A 223 -5.22 3.33 -4.20
CA VAL A 223 -6.02 2.17 -4.62
C VAL A 223 -7.36 2.62 -5.21
N PHE A 224 -8.05 3.56 -4.56
CA PHE A 224 -9.30 4.12 -5.10
C PHE A 224 -9.08 4.93 -6.38
N VAL A 225 -8.00 5.72 -6.45
CA VAL A 225 -7.60 6.44 -7.67
C VAL A 225 -7.38 5.45 -8.81
N GLY A 226 -6.62 4.38 -8.57
CA GLY A 226 -6.35 3.35 -9.56
C GLY A 226 -7.63 2.68 -10.04
N ALA A 227 -8.50 2.29 -9.12
CA ALA A 227 -9.78 1.66 -9.43
C ALA A 227 -10.71 2.55 -10.27
N ILE A 228 -10.78 3.86 -9.95
CA ILE A 228 -11.66 4.81 -10.64
C ILE A 228 -11.08 5.26 -11.98
N VAL A 229 -9.78 5.58 -12.04
CA VAL A 229 -9.11 6.06 -13.27
C VAL A 229 -9.05 4.96 -14.33
N ALA A 230 -8.88 3.70 -13.92
CA ALA A 230 -8.84 2.56 -14.82
C ALA A 230 -10.19 2.20 -15.49
N LEU A 231 -11.31 2.79 -15.05
CA LEU A 231 -12.64 2.52 -15.63
C LEU A 231 -12.78 3.11 -17.03
N GLY A 232 -12.36 2.38 -18.06
CA GLY A 232 -12.44 2.83 -19.46
C GLY A 232 -13.84 3.20 -19.94
N SER A 233 -14.88 2.53 -19.42
CA SER A 233 -16.29 2.68 -19.83
C SER A 233 -17.03 3.89 -19.23
N VAL A 234 -16.44 4.61 -18.27
CA VAL A 234 -17.10 5.71 -17.56
C VAL A 234 -16.58 7.07 -18.05
N GLU A 235 -17.45 8.07 -18.23
CA GLU A 235 -17.05 9.44 -18.58
C GLU A 235 -16.17 10.11 -17.50
N TRP A 236 -15.22 10.95 -17.90
CA TRP A 236 -14.30 11.64 -16.99
C TRP A 236 -14.99 12.51 -15.94
N SER A 237 -16.14 13.09 -16.25
CA SER A 237 -16.96 13.88 -15.30
C SER A 237 -17.38 13.07 -14.07
N ARG A 238 -17.84 11.83 -14.29
CA ARG A 238 -18.23 10.88 -13.23
C ARG A 238 -17.01 10.41 -12.44
N ARG A 239 -15.88 10.12 -13.12
CA ARG A 239 -14.63 9.72 -12.46
C ARG A 239 -14.13 10.81 -11.52
N ILE A 240 -14.06 12.05 -11.99
CA ILE A 240 -13.62 13.21 -11.19
C ILE A 240 -14.55 13.42 -9.99
N ARG A 241 -15.88 13.33 -10.19
CA ARG A 241 -16.83 13.43 -9.08
C ARG A 241 -16.61 12.35 -8.02
N ALA A 242 -16.35 11.11 -8.43
CA ALA A 242 -16.05 10.02 -7.51
C ALA A 242 -14.74 10.26 -6.75
N LEU A 243 -13.69 10.76 -7.42
CA LEU A 243 -12.42 11.10 -6.78
C LEU A 243 -12.56 12.24 -5.77
N PHE A 244 -13.35 13.27 -6.10
CA PHE A 244 -13.66 14.39 -5.20
C PHE A 244 -14.44 13.97 -3.95
N ILE A 245 -15.11 12.83 -3.98
CA ILE A 245 -15.75 12.25 -2.80
C ILE A 245 -14.75 11.36 -2.07
N ALA A 246 -14.11 10.42 -2.78
CA ALA A 246 -13.27 9.40 -2.17
C ALA A 246 -12.01 9.97 -1.48
N ILE A 247 -11.25 10.84 -2.16
CA ILE A 247 -9.97 11.33 -1.64
C ILE A 247 -10.17 12.15 -0.35
N PRO A 248 -11.07 13.16 -0.31
CA PRO A 248 -11.28 13.92 0.91
C PRO A 248 -11.85 13.07 2.05
N THR A 249 -12.76 12.13 1.77
CA THR A 249 -13.30 11.25 2.81
C THR A 249 -12.21 10.37 3.41
N ILE A 250 -11.35 9.75 2.59
CA ILE A 250 -10.22 8.96 3.07
C ILE A 250 -9.27 9.84 3.89
N HIS A 251 -8.99 11.07 3.43
CA HIS A 251 -8.12 11.99 4.14
C HIS A 251 -8.65 12.34 5.53
N VAL A 252 -9.93 12.74 5.62
CA VAL A 252 -10.58 13.06 6.90
C VAL A 252 -10.53 11.87 7.85
N LEU A 253 -10.95 10.69 7.38
CA LEU A 253 -10.92 9.46 8.19
C LEU A 253 -9.52 9.12 8.69
N ASN A 254 -8.51 9.33 7.85
CA ASN A 254 -7.11 9.10 8.21
C ASN A 254 -6.62 10.08 9.29
N VAL A 255 -6.96 11.37 9.19
CA VAL A 255 -6.65 12.37 10.21
C VAL A 255 -7.31 12.02 11.55
N PHE A 256 -8.59 11.63 11.54
CA PHE A 256 -9.28 11.16 12.75
C PHE A 256 -8.60 9.92 13.35
N ARG A 257 -8.20 8.95 12.52
CA ARG A 257 -7.50 7.73 12.94
C ARG A 257 -6.16 8.06 13.60
N ASN A 258 -5.38 8.95 13.00
CA ASN A 258 -4.09 9.36 13.54
C ASN A 258 -4.22 10.13 14.86
N ALA A 259 -5.12 11.11 14.93
CA ALA A 259 -5.39 11.87 16.15
C ALA A 259 -5.90 10.96 17.28
N GLY A 260 -6.78 10.02 16.95
CA GLY A 260 -7.28 9.02 17.90
C GLY A 260 -6.17 8.11 18.45
N ILE A 261 -5.23 7.67 17.60
CA ILE A 261 -4.09 6.86 18.06
C ILE A 261 -3.19 7.66 19.00
N VAL A 262 -2.87 8.92 18.66
CA VAL A 262 -2.07 9.79 19.53
C VAL A 262 -2.75 9.95 20.90
N TRP A 263 -4.02 10.34 20.90
CA TRP A 263 -4.78 10.55 22.13
C TRP A 263 -4.87 9.29 23.00
N LEU A 264 -5.15 8.14 22.39
CA LEU A 264 -5.23 6.85 23.10
C LEU A 264 -3.89 6.42 23.68
N THR A 265 -2.79 6.66 22.95
CA THR A 265 -1.44 6.28 23.37
C THR A 265 -0.98 7.13 24.55
N ASP A 266 -1.30 8.42 24.53
CA ASP A 266 -0.90 9.36 25.57
C ASP A 266 -1.74 9.20 26.86
N ASN A 267 -3.08 9.15 26.75
CA ASN A 267 -3.96 9.10 27.92
C ASN A 267 -3.96 7.76 28.66
N TYR A 268 -3.51 6.70 27.98
CA TYR A 268 -3.52 5.34 28.53
C TYR A 268 -2.14 4.67 28.41
N ALA A 269 -1.07 5.42 28.69
CA ALA A 269 0.31 4.92 28.60
C ALA A 269 0.57 3.66 29.47
N GLU A 270 -0.09 3.52 30.63
CA GLU A 270 0.07 2.36 31.51
C GLU A 270 -0.91 1.20 31.23
N TRP A 271 -1.85 1.37 30.30
CA TRP A 271 -2.79 0.31 29.99
C TRP A 271 -2.10 -0.74 29.12
N SER A 272 -2.12 -1.97 29.63
CA SER A 272 -1.69 -3.15 28.90
C SER A 272 -2.78 -4.20 28.99
N PHE A 273 -3.12 -4.79 27.84
CA PHE A 273 -4.06 -5.90 27.78
C PHE A 273 -3.40 -7.05 27.05
N LEU A 274 -3.31 -8.21 27.72
CA LEU A 274 -2.61 -9.40 27.21
C LEU A 274 -1.14 -9.14 26.80
N GLY A 275 -0.48 -8.17 27.43
CA GLY A 275 0.91 -7.80 27.13
C GLY A 275 1.10 -6.85 25.94
N MET A 276 0.01 -6.41 25.28
CA MET A 276 0.04 -5.36 24.26
C MET A 276 -0.20 -3.99 24.88
N GLY A 277 0.60 -2.99 24.49
CA GLY A 277 0.43 -1.59 24.91
C GLY A 277 -0.73 -0.91 24.18
N MET A 278 -1.17 0.25 24.67
CA MET A 278 -2.28 1.00 24.06
C MET A 278 -2.03 1.46 22.62
N PHE A 279 -0.79 1.78 22.28
CA PHE A 279 -0.42 2.07 20.90
C PHE A 279 -0.69 0.87 19.99
N GLU A 280 -0.20 -0.31 20.36
CA GLU A 280 -0.39 -1.55 19.59
C GLU A 280 -1.86 -1.94 19.49
N PHE A 281 -2.60 -1.88 20.59
CA PHE A 281 -4.04 -2.17 20.59
C PHE A 281 -4.83 -1.19 19.70
N SER A 282 -4.51 0.10 19.79
CA SER A 282 -5.18 1.14 19.01
C SER A 282 -4.84 1.04 17.53
N HIS A 283 -3.57 0.80 17.20
CA HIS A 283 -3.09 0.69 15.83
C HIS A 283 -3.55 -0.61 15.15
N SER A 284 -3.54 -1.73 15.88
CA SER A 284 -3.81 -3.06 15.34
C SER A 284 -5.26 -3.50 15.43
N TYR A 285 -6.03 -2.98 16.39
CA TYR A 285 -7.42 -3.40 16.62
C TYR A 285 -8.43 -2.26 16.42
N ALA A 286 -8.35 -1.20 17.21
CA ALA A 286 -9.34 -0.11 17.17
C ALA A 286 -9.36 0.61 15.81
N ALA A 287 -8.18 0.94 15.29
CA ALA A 287 -8.03 1.57 13.99
C ALA A 287 -8.43 0.64 12.83
N LYS A 288 -8.11 -0.66 12.90
CA LYS A 288 -8.55 -1.62 11.88
C LYS A 288 -10.07 -1.76 11.85
N PHE A 289 -10.72 -1.83 13.02
CA PHE A 289 -12.18 -1.90 13.10
C PHE A 289 -12.86 -0.63 12.57
N GLY A 290 -12.41 0.55 13.02
CA GLY A 290 -12.93 1.83 12.54
C GLY A 290 -12.73 2.02 11.04
N SER A 291 -11.54 1.67 10.53
CA SER A 291 -11.23 1.71 9.10
C SER A 291 -12.11 0.74 8.30
N LEU A 292 -12.30 -0.50 8.76
CA LEU A 292 -13.16 -1.49 8.11
C LEU A 292 -14.61 -0.98 7.99
N PHE A 293 -15.13 -0.40 9.08
CA PHE A 293 -16.48 0.17 9.09
C PHE A 293 -16.61 1.36 8.13
N ALA A 294 -15.63 2.25 8.12
CA ALA A 294 -15.63 3.39 7.21
C ALA A 294 -15.48 2.97 5.74
N MET A 295 -14.65 1.96 5.46
CA MET A 295 -14.53 1.34 4.14
C MET A 295 -15.84 0.70 3.68
N PHE A 296 -16.59 0.06 4.58
CA PHE A 296 -17.91 -0.49 4.26
C PHE A 296 -18.90 0.59 3.84
N LEU A 297 -19.00 1.70 4.59
CA LEU A 297 -19.85 2.83 4.23
C LEU A 297 -19.43 3.48 2.92
N MET A 298 -18.12 3.64 2.71
CA MET A 298 -17.56 4.14 1.46
C MET A 298 -17.89 3.22 0.28
N ALA A 299 -17.81 1.90 0.45
CA ALA A 299 -18.17 0.95 -0.59
C ALA A 299 -19.64 1.07 -1.00
N LEU A 300 -20.56 1.23 -0.03
CA LEU A 300 -21.98 1.47 -0.33
C LEU A 300 -22.18 2.74 -1.16
N ALA A 301 -21.58 3.86 -0.73
CA ALA A 301 -21.66 5.12 -1.45
C ALA A 301 -21.03 5.03 -2.86
N LEU A 302 -19.94 4.27 -3.00
CA LEU A 302 -19.24 4.10 -4.26
C LEU A 302 -20.00 3.20 -5.23
N PHE A 303 -20.71 2.17 -4.74
CA PHE A 303 -21.53 1.29 -5.57
C PHE A 303 -22.74 2.01 -6.17
N ASP A 304 -23.34 2.96 -5.44
CA ASP A 304 -24.39 3.83 -5.98
C ASP A 304 -23.86 4.79 -7.05
N LEU A 305 -22.60 5.23 -6.93
CA LEU A 305 -22.00 6.23 -7.82
C LEU A 305 -21.36 5.59 -9.08
N LEU A 306 -20.77 4.41 -8.93
CA LEU A 306 -19.98 3.67 -9.92
C LEU A 306 -20.31 2.16 -9.86
N PRO A 307 -21.52 1.73 -10.25
CA PRO A 307 -21.88 0.30 -10.30
C PRO A 307 -20.98 -0.52 -11.23
N GLU A 308 -20.32 0.13 -12.19
CA GLU A 308 -19.35 -0.48 -13.11
C GLU A 308 -18.14 -1.08 -12.37
N LEU A 309 -17.71 -0.45 -11.27
CA LEU A 309 -16.61 -0.96 -10.44
C LEU A 309 -17.00 -2.29 -9.79
N HIS A 310 -18.20 -2.37 -9.24
CA HIS A 310 -18.73 -3.61 -8.66
C HIS A 310 -18.84 -4.73 -9.70
N SER A 311 -19.35 -4.41 -10.91
CA SER A 311 -19.47 -5.36 -12.01
C SER A 311 -18.11 -5.95 -12.41
N ASN A 312 -17.08 -5.12 -12.54
CA ASN A 312 -15.73 -5.57 -12.89
C ASN A 312 -15.11 -6.44 -11.80
N ILE A 313 -15.24 -6.05 -10.52
CA ILE A 313 -14.80 -6.89 -9.39
C ILE A 313 -15.47 -8.26 -9.44
N MET A 314 -16.80 -8.29 -9.60
CA MET A 314 -17.54 -9.55 -9.60
C MET A 314 -17.15 -10.45 -10.79
N ARG A 315 -16.86 -9.88 -11.96
CA ARG A 315 -16.37 -10.62 -13.13
C ARG A 315 -15.02 -11.30 -12.88
N ILE A 316 -14.10 -10.66 -12.15
CA ILE A 316 -12.78 -11.21 -11.81
C ILE A 316 -12.90 -12.31 -10.73
N ILE A 317 -13.78 -12.12 -9.75
CA ILE A 317 -13.93 -13.04 -8.62
C ILE A 317 -14.75 -14.30 -8.99
N ARG A 318 -15.66 -14.20 -9.97
CA ARG A 318 -16.54 -15.31 -10.40
C ARG A 318 -15.81 -16.63 -10.69
N PRO A 319 -14.70 -16.68 -11.46
CA PRO A 319 -13.93 -17.92 -11.66
C PRO A 319 -13.43 -18.54 -10.36
N VAL A 320 -12.97 -17.72 -9.41
CA VAL A 320 -12.50 -18.17 -8.09
C VAL A 320 -13.68 -18.72 -7.27
N MET A 321 -14.81 -18.02 -7.25
CA MET A 321 -16.03 -18.51 -6.55
C MET A 321 -16.55 -19.82 -7.13
N LYS A 322 -16.44 -20.01 -8.46
CA LYS A 322 -16.77 -21.28 -9.11
C LYS A 322 -15.80 -22.39 -8.70
N ALA A 323 -14.50 -22.10 -8.65
CA ALA A 323 -13.48 -23.06 -8.21
C ALA A 323 -13.66 -23.48 -6.74
N VAL A 324 -14.14 -22.57 -5.88
CA VAL A 324 -14.40 -22.81 -4.44
C VAL A 324 -15.83 -23.34 -4.19
N GLY A 325 -16.66 -23.47 -5.23
CA GLY A 325 -18.01 -24.05 -5.11
C GLY A 325 -19.07 -23.14 -4.48
N ILE A 326 -18.82 -21.83 -4.41
CA ILE A 326 -19.73 -20.83 -3.80
C ILE A 326 -20.85 -20.43 -4.77
N VAL A 327 -20.63 -20.57 -6.09
CA VAL A 327 -21.61 -20.25 -7.12
C VAL A 327 -21.86 -21.49 -7.97
N ASN A 328 -23.09 -22.03 -7.91
CA ASN A 328 -23.55 -23.06 -8.83
C ASN A 328 -23.55 -22.49 -10.26
N ALA A 329 -23.07 -23.29 -11.22
CA ALA A 329 -23.10 -22.92 -12.62
C ALA A 329 -24.54 -22.58 -13.04
N GLU A 330 -24.81 -21.32 -13.39
CA GLU A 330 -26.00 -21.04 -14.18
C GLU A 330 -25.85 -21.71 -15.55
N PRO A 331 -26.89 -22.40 -16.05
CA PRO A 331 -26.84 -23.04 -17.35
C PRO A 331 -26.67 -21.96 -18.41
N SER A 332 -25.73 -22.18 -19.32
CA SER A 332 -25.56 -21.39 -20.53
C SER A 332 -26.89 -21.27 -21.27
N SER A 333 -27.48 -20.07 -21.29
CA SER A 333 -28.55 -19.77 -22.22
C SER A 333 -27.95 -19.66 -23.62
N THR A 334 -28.32 -20.62 -24.45
CA THR A 334 -28.18 -20.65 -25.91
C THR A 334 -28.59 -19.37 -26.60
#